data_AF-A0A2P8HAL8-F1
#
_entry.id   AF-A0A2P8HAL8-F1
#
_cell.length_a   1.000
_cell.length_b   1.000
_cell.length_c   1.000
_cell.angle_alpha   90.00
_cell.angle_beta   90.00
_cell.angle_gamma   90.00
#
_symmetry.space_group_name_H-M   'P 1'
#
loop_
_entity.id
_entity.type
_entity.pdbx_description
1 polymer ?
#
loop_
_entity_poly.entity_id
_entity_poly.type
_entity_poly.pdbx_seq_one_letter_code
_entity_poly.pdbx_strand_id
1 'polypeptide(L)' 'MAYVASILSFFTMLALLFIFGETFGIEAFQLHIFRDTAIDGFRFETSIPWLPVVIAGLISHGLWRWMRRLQT' A
#
# COMPACT_ATOMS: atom_id res chain seq x y z
N MET A 1 -3.89 -13.47 17.22
CA MET A 1 -3.11 -12.24 17.50
C MET A 1 -2.15 -11.89 16.35
N ALA A 2 -1.15 -12.72 16.04
CA ALA A 2 -0.13 -12.40 15.01
C ALA A 2 -0.66 -12.13 13.59
N TYR A 3 -1.71 -12.85 13.15
CA TYR A 3 -2.35 -12.61 11.85
C TYR A 3 -3.04 -11.25 11.76
N VAL A 4 -3.76 -10.85 12.80
CA VAL A 4 -4.45 -9.55 12.85
C VAL A 4 -3.44 -8.40 12.83
N ALA A 5 -2.35 -8.54 13.59
CA ALA A 5 -1.25 -7.57 13.59
C ALA A 5 -0.56 -7.48 12.22
N SER A 6 -0.37 -8.60 11.52
CA SER A 6 0.18 -8.63 10.16
C SER A 6 -0.72 -7.91 9.17
N ILE A 7 -2.02 -8.18 9.16
CA ILE A 7 -2.98 -7.51 8.27
C ILE A 7 -3.02 -6.00 8.56
N LEU A 8 -3.11 -5.61 9.83
CA LEU A 8 -3.06 -4.19 10.22
C LEU A 8 -1.76 -3.53 9.77
N SER A 9 -0.61 -4.18 9.99
CA SER A 9 0.69 -3.63 9.57
C SER A 9 0.80 -3.46 8.06
N PHE A 10 0.17 -4.34 7.27
CA PHE A 10 0.14 -4.22 5.81
C PHE A 10 -0.58 -2.94 5.39
N PHE A 11 -1.82 -2.74 5.84
CA PHE A 11 -2.61 -1.57 5.45
C PHE A 11 -2.03 -0.27 6.01
N THR A 12 -1.53 -0.27 7.25
CA THR A 12 -0.86 0.90 7.83
C THR A 12 0.39 1.27 7.05
N MET A 13 1.25 0.29 6.72
CA MET A 13 2.45 0.55 5.93
C MET A 13 2.11 1.04 4.53
N LEU A 14 1.10 0.47 3.90
CA LEU A 14 0.63 0.87 2.58
C LEU A 14 0.17 2.35 2.58
N ALA A 15 -0.61 2.75 3.59
CA ALA A 15 -1.05 4.13 3.75
C ALA A 15 0.15 5.09 3.96
N LEU A 16 1.11 4.70 4.80
CA LEU A 16 2.32 5.51 5.03
C LEU A 16 3.15 5.68 3.75
N LEU A 17 3.28 4.64 2.94
CA LEU A 17 4.02 4.70 1.68
C LEU A 17 3.35 5.61 0.67
N PHE A 18 2.02 5.60 0.57
CA PHE A 18 1.29 6.54 -0.28
C PHE A 18 1.44 7.99 0.21
N ILE A 19 1.29 8.23 1.51
CA ILE A 19 1.50 9.57 2.10
C ILE A 19 2.94 10.05 1.86
N PHE A 20 3.93 9.16 2.01
CA PHE A 20 5.32 9.46 1.75
C PHE A 20 5.57 9.78 0.26
N GLY A 21 5.01 8.96 -0.65
CA GLY A 21 5.07 9.21 -2.09
C GLY A 21 4.51 10.56 -2.48
N GLU A 22 3.36 10.93 -1.92
CA GLU A 22 2.73 12.23 -2.13
C GLU A 22 3.60 13.37 -1.56
N THR A 23 4.12 13.22 -0.35
CA THR A 23 4.88 14.27 0.35
C THR A 23 6.22 14.57 -0.31
N PHE A 24 6.91 13.55 -0.82
CA PHE A 24 8.25 13.68 -1.40
C PHE A 24 8.23 13.74 -2.94
N GLY A 25 7.06 13.73 -3.57
CA GLY A 25 6.94 13.79 -5.03
C GLY A 25 7.44 12.53 -5.74
N ILE A 26 7.34 11.36 -5.10
CA ILE A 26 7.84 10.10 -5.68
C ILE A 26 6.72 9.42 -6.45
N GLU A 27 6.72 9.60 -7.77
CA GLU A 27 5.70 9.05 -8.70
C GLU A 27 5.44 7.54 -8.51
N ALA A 28 6.49 6.77 -8.20
CA ALA A 28 6.40 5.33 -7.96
C ALA A 28 5.56 4.94 -6.72
N PHE A 29 5.23 5.90 -5.87
CA PHE A 29 4.43 5.73 -4.66
C PHE A 29 3.16 6.59 -4.67
N GLN A 30 2.82 7.22 -5.80
CA GLN A 30 1.65 8.08 -5.91
C GLN A 30 0.47 7.34 -6.54
N LEU A 31 -0.72 7.57 -5.98
CA LEU A 31 -1.97 7.11 -6.57
C LEU A 31 -2.36 8.07 -7.69
N HIS A 32 -2.31 7.61 -8.94
CA HIS A 32 -2.78 8.43 -10.04
C HIS A 32 -4.26 8.17 -10.25
N ILE A 33 -5.08 9.20 -9.99
CA ILE A 33 -6.49 9.21 -10.30
C ILE A 33 -6.65 10.00 -11.60
N PHE A 34 -6.78 9.29 -12.72
CA PHE A 34 -7.05 9.94 -14.00
C PHE A 34 -8.52 10.39 -13.99
N ARG A 35 -8.73 11.70 -13.95
CA ARG A 35 -10.04 12.34 -13.96
C ARG A 35 -10.35 12.93 -15.34
N ASP A 36 -9.92 12.26 -16.41
CA ASP A 36 -10.28 12.71 -17.74
C ASP A 36 -11.76 12.41 -18.00
N THR A 37 -12.51 13.49 -18.15
CA THR A 37 -13.93 13.47 -18.45
C THR A 37 -14.07 13.04 -19.90
N ALA A 38 -14.18 11.73 -20.14
CA ALA A 38 -14.49 11.23 -21.47
C ALA A 38 -15.88 11.73 -21.86
N ILE A 39 -15.94 12.38 -23.02
CA ILE A 39 -17.14 12.98 -23.63
C ILE A 39 -18.25 11.92 -23.88
N ASP A 40 -17.95 10.63 -23.69
CA ASP A 40 -18.85 9.47 -23.88
C ASP A 40 -19.13 8.61 -22.63
N GLY A 41 -18.67 8.97 -21.43
CA GLY A 41 -19.01 8.23 -20.20
C GLY A 41 -17.93 8.26 -19.11
N PHE A 42 -18.35 8.23 -17.85
CA PHE A 42 -17.45 8.29 -16.70
C PHE A 42 -16.53 7.05 -16.65
N ARG A 43 -15.24 7.21 -17.00
CA ARG A 43 -14.19 6.22 -16.71
C ARG A 43 -13.35 6.70 -15.55
N PHE A 44 -13.44 6.02 -14.42
CA PHE A 44 -12.48 6.15 -13.33
C PHE A 44 -11.33 5.18 -13.61
N GLU A 45 -10.22 5.70 -14.17
CA GLU A 45 -8.97 4.95 -14.24
C GLU A 45 -8.10 5.36 -13.05
N THR A 46 -8.00 4.46 -12.07
CA THR A 46 -7.10 4.60 -10.93
C THR A 46 -5.92 3.67 -11.14
N SER A 47 -4.71 4.20 -11.24
CA SER A 47 -3.50 3.37 -11.25
C SER A 47 -2.96 3.26 -9.82
N ILE A 48 -2.93 2.04 -9.31
CA ILE A 48 -2.29 1.73 -8.03
C ILE A 48 -0.86 1.30 -8.36
N PRO A 49 0.17 2.03 -7.88
CA PRO A 49 1.54 1.60 -8.10
C PRO A 49 1.81 0.31 -7.31
N TRP A 50 2.38 -0.68 -7.98
CA TRP A 50 2.64 -2.00 -7.40
C TRP A 50 3.76 -1.98 -6.34
N LEU A 51 4.68 -1.02 -6.43
CA LEU A 51 5.87 -0.93 -5.59
C LEU A 51 5.52 -0.76 -4.08
N PRO A 52 4.66 0.18 -3.66
CA PRO A 52 4.20 0.26 -2.28
C PRO A 52 3.51 -1.02 -1.78
N VAL A 53 2.76 -1.70 -2.65
CA VAL A 53 2.07 -2.95 -2.30
C VAL A 53 3.08 -4.06 -1.96
N VAL A 54 4.14 -4.20 -2.77
CA VAL A 54 5.19 -5.18 -2.53
C VAL A 54 5.94 -4.89 -1.23
N ILE A 55 6.32 -3.62 -0.99
CA ILE A 55 7.05 -3.23 0.22
C ILE A 55 6.19 -3.47 1.48
N ALA A 56 4.92 -3.08 1.45
CA ALA A 56 3.99 -3.33 2.54
C ALA A 56 3.83 -4.85 2.82
N GLY A 57 3.77 -5.66 1.77
CA GLY A 57 3.71 -7.12 1.87
C GLY A 57 4.93 -7.73 2.54
N LEU A 58 6.14 -7.31 2.15
CA LEU A 58 7.40 -7.79 2.73
C LEU A 58 7.50 -7.44 4.23
N ILE A 59 7.16 -6.21 4.59
CA ILE A 59 7.19 -5.75 5.99
C ILE A 59 6.16 -6.52 6.84
N SER A 60 4.94 -6.67 6.34
CA SER A 60 3.89 -7.42 7.03
C SER A 60 4.27 -8.89 7.22
N HIS A 61 4.85 -9.54 6.20
CA HIS A 61 5.31 -10.91 6.30
C HIS A 61 6.48 -11.06 7.29
N GLY A 62 7.43 -10.13 7.26
CA GLY A 62 8.54 -10.08 8.21
C GLY A 62 8.05 -9.95 9.65
N LEU A 63 7.09 -9.05 9.90
CA LEU A 63 6.47 -8.84 11.20
C LEU A 63 5.75 -10.11 11.69
N TRP A 64 4.98 -10.75 10.81
CA TRP A 64 4.31 -12.01 11.13
C TRP A 64 5.30 -13.13 11.51
N ARG A 65 6.37 -13.28 10.72
CA ARG A 65 7.42 -14.28 11.00
C ARG A 65 8.11 -14.01 12.33
N TRP A 66 8.38 -12.75 12.65
CA TRP A 66 9.01 -12.37 13.91
C TRP A 66 8.09 -12.61 15.11
N MET A 67 6.81 -12.21 15.02
CA MET A 67 5.82 -12.46 16.08
C MET A 67 5.63 -13.95 16.34
N ARG A 68 5.64 -14.80 15.30
CA ARG A 68 5.56 -16.26 15.50
C ARG A 68 6.74 -16.84 16.27
N ARG A 69 7.95 -16.28 16.09
CA ARG A 69 9.14 -16.72 16.84
C ARG A 69 9.13 -16.31 18.31
N LEU A 70 8.41 -15.23 18.66
CA LEU A 70 8.28 -14.78 20.05
C LEU A 70 7.21 -15.54 20.84
N GLN A 71 6.37 -16.32 20.15
CA GLN A 71 5.30 -17.12 20.76
C GLN A 71 5.68 -18.59 20.97
N THR A 72 6.88 -18.99 20.55
CA THR A 72 7.51 -20.31 20.79
C THR A 72 8.60 -20.18 21.83
#